data_AF-A0A0F8FM26-F1
#
_entry.id   AF-A0A0F8FM26-F1
#
_cell.length_a   1.000
_cell.length_b   1.000
_cell.length_c   1.000
_cell.angle_alpha   90.00
_cell.angle_beta   90.00
_cell.angle_gamma   90.00
#
_symmetry.space_group_name_H-M   'P 1'
#
loop_
_entity.id
_entity.type
_entity.pdbx_description
1 polymer ?
#
loop_
_entity_poly.entity_id
_entity_poly.type
_entity_poly.pdbx_seq_one_letter_code
_entity_poly.pdbx_strand_id
1 'polypeptide(L)'
;METRKRQEPLIYSIGFGEAVKHVFPNSEIVNRLLEENSFTLGHYLNEGGFPSIPAFLVVSMLEAGKTEELLKLAKEAEEKRRLYEMWKKEVYETTE
;
A
#
# COMPACT_ATOMS: atom_id res chain seq x y z
N MET A 1 25.27 -3.85 4.57
CA MET A 1 24.00 -3.20 4.92
C MET A 1 23.77 -2.14 3.85
N GLU A 2 22.86 -2.39 2.91
CA GLU A 2 22.48 -1.36 1.92
C GLU A 2 21.85 -0.19 2.67
N THR A 3 22.46 0.99 2.60
CA THR A 3 21.88 2.22 3.16
C THR A 3 20.90 2.77 2.14
N ARG A 4 19.62 2.86 2.51
CA ARG A 4 18.59 3.52 1.68
C ARG A 4 18.60 5.00 1.97
N LYS A 5 18.91 5.81 0.96
CA LYS A 5 18.79 7.27 1.05
C LYS A 5 17.47 7.70 0.43
N ARG A 6 16.76 8.62 1.08
CA ARG A 6 15.54 9.21 0.53
C ARG A 6 15.89 10.06 -0.70
N GLN A 7 15.09 9.94 -1.75
CA GLN A 7 15.14 10.79 -2.93
C GLN A 7 14.71 12.23 -2.60
N GLU A 8 15.50 13.20 -3.04
CA GLU A 8 15.21 14.64 -2.88
C GLU A 8 15.47 15.38 -4.22
N PRO A 9 14.46 16.07 -4.80
CA PRO A 9 13.08 16.17 -4.34
C PRO A 9 12.31 14.84 -4.51
N LEU A 10 11.43 14.52 -3.56
CA LEU A 10 10.51 13.39 -3.70
C LEU A 10 9.42 13.75 -4.71
N ILE A 11 9.46 13.11 -5.88
CA ILE A 11 8.45 13.28 -6.93
C ILE A 11 8.02 11.89 -7.39
N TYR A 12 6.75 11.58 -7.20
CA TYR A 12 6.18 10.31 -7.60
C TYR A 12 6.04 10.19 -9.13
N SER A 13 6.34 9.01 -9.68
CA SER A 13 6.08 8.72 -11.08
C SER A 13 4.57 8.70 -11.41
N ILE A 14 4.23 9.03 -12.67
CA ILE A 14 2.84 8.97 -13.16
C ILE A 14 2.27 7.56 -12.97
N GLY A 15 3.05 6.52 -13.30
CA GLY A 15 2.62 5.13 -13.17
C GLY A 15 2.31 4.72 -11.73
N PHE A 16 3.09 5.20 -10.76
CA PHE A 16 2.77 5.00 -9.35
C PHE A 16 1.49 5.76 -8.96
N GLY A 17 1.33 7.00 -9.41
CA GLY A 17 0.13 7.79 -9.14
C GLY A 17 -1.16 7.18 -9.69
N GLU A 18 -1.14 6.65 -10.92
CA GLU A 18 -2.27 5.95 -11.51
C GLU A 18 -2.61 4.67 -10.74
N ALA A 19 -1.60 3.90 -10.33
CA ALA A 19 -1.80 2.67 -9.55
C ALA A 19 -2.44 2.96 -8.19
N VAL A 20 -2.00 4.03 -7.50
CA VAL A 20 -2.60 4.46 -6.22
C VAL A 20 -4.05 4.88 -6.41
N LYS A 21 -4.35 5.69 -7.44
CA LYS A 21 -5.72 6.14 -7.73
C LYS A 21 -6.66 5.00 -8.12
N HIS A 22 -6.13 3.96 -8.76
CA HIS A 22 -6.92 2.77 -9.10
C HIS A 22 -7.38 1.98 -7.86
N VAL A 23 -6.49 1.80 -6.88
CA VAL A 23 -6.79 1.04 -5.65
C VAL A 23 -7.58 1.89 -4.64
N PHE A 24 -7.36 3.21 -4.61
CA PHE A 24 -8.00 4.14 -3.69
C PHE A 24 -8.80 5.24 -4.38
N PRO A 25 -9.76 4.91 -5.27
CA PRO A 25 -10.42 5.89 -6.13
C PRO A 25 -11.19 6.97 -5.34
N ASN A 26 -11.70 6.60 -4.16
CA ASN A 26 -12.55 7.47 -3.34
C ASN A 26 -11.87 7.98 -2.07
N SER A 27 -10.57 7.74 -1.89
CA SER A 27 -9.87 8.15 -0.68
C SER A 27 -9.28 9.55 -0.84
N GLU A 28 -10.00 10.55 -0.34
CA GLU A 28 -9.55 11.95 -0.37
C GLU A 28 -8.18 12.13 0.32
N ILE A 29 -7.96 11.42 1.43
CA ILE A 29 -6.70 11.50 2.18
C ILE A 29 -5.54 10.95 1.35
N VAL A 30 -5.72 9.79 0.71
CA VAL A 30 -4.67 9.18 -0.12
C VAL A 30 -4.39 10.02 -1.36
N ASN A 31 -5.43 10.53 -2.01
CA ASN A 31 -5.29 11.40 -3.18
C ASN A 31 -4.53 12.68 -2.84
N ARG A 32 -4.87 13.33 -1.72
CA ARG A 32 -4.15 14.51 -1.24
C ARG A 32 -2.67 14.20 -0.95
N LEU A 33 -2.38 13.12 -0.22
CA LEU A 33 -0.99 12.74 0.09
C LEU A 33 -0.17 12.39 -1.16
N LEU A 34 -0.82 11.81 -2.17
CA LEU A 34 -0.21 11.54 -3.48
C LEU A 34 0.12 12.84 -4.22
N GLU A 35 -0.81 13.79 -4.28
CA GLU A 35 -0.63 15.09 -4.96
C GLU A 35 0.44 15.96 -4.28
N GLU A 36 0.54 15.89 -2.95
CA GLU A 36 1.56 16.58 -2.15
C GLU A 36 2.95 15.94 -2.24
N ASN A 37 3.10 14.82 -2.98
CA ASN A 37 4.30 13.97 -2.95
C ASN A 37 4.74 13.62 -1.51
N SER A 38 3.77 13.41 -0.63
CA SER A 38 4.02 13.27 0.80
C SER A 38 4.65 11.90 1.11
N PHE A 39 5.76 11.91 1.84
CA PHE A 39 6.39 10.69 2.36
C PHE A 39 5.40 9.88 3.23
N THR A 40 4.46 10.55 3.89
CA THR A 40 3.45 9.92 4.76
C THR A 40 2.52 8.98 3.99
N LEU A 41 2.43 9.09 2.66
CA LEU A 41 1.70 8.13 1.83
C LEU A 41 2.17 6.69 2.07
N GLY A 42 3.48 6.48 2.31
CA GLY A 42 4.03 5.17 2.64
C GLY A 42 3.38 4.56 3.88
N HIS A 43 3.09 5.36 4.91
CA HIS A 43 2.35 4.88 6.09
C HIS A 43 0.92 4.50 5.74
N TYR A 44 0.24 5.15 4.81
CA TYR A 44 -1.11 4.72 4.41
C TYR A 44 -1.10 3.45 3.57
N LEU A 45 -0.06 3.26 2.76
CA LEU A 45 0.13 2.05 1.95
C LEU A 45 0.61 0.86 2.81
N ASN A 46 1.38 1.14 3.86
CA ASN A 46 1.92 0.15 4.81
C ASN A 46 0.95 -0.16 5.97
N GLU A 47 0.38 0.88 6.58
CA GLU A 47 -0.44 0.85 7.81
C GLU A 47 -1.94 1.01 7.55
N GLY A 48 -2.37 1.09 6.28
CA GLY A 48 -3.78 1.10 5.88
C GLY A 48 -4.58 -0.19 6.13
N GLY A 49 -4.24 -0.96 7.17
CA GLY A 49 -5.23 -1.78 7.89
C GLY A 49 -5.14 -3.30 7.79
N PHE A 50 -4.13 -3.90 7.16
CA PHE A 50 -3.86 -5.33 7.35
C PHE A 50 -2.42 -5.53 7.83
N PRO A 51 -2.16 -5.42 9.16
CA PRO A 51 -1.24 -6.40 9.73
C PRO A 51 -1.75 -7.75 9.21
N SER A 52 -0.90 -8.50 8.49
CA SER A 52 -1.16 -9.85 7.96
C SER A 52 -2.51 -10.40 8.41
N ILE A 53 -3.50 -10.50 7.50
CA ILE A 53 -4.90 -10.83 7.84
C ILE A 53 -4.91 -11.78 9.05
N PRO A 54 -5.37 -11.31 10.23
CA PRO A 54 -5.11 -12.05 11.46
C PRO A 54 -5.61 -13.48 11.33
N ALA A 55 -4.80 -14.46 11.75
CA ALA A 55 -5.15 -15.86 11.57
C ALA A 55 -6.52 -16.20 12.19
N PHE A 56 -6.87 -15.57 13.32
CA PHE A 56 -8.19 -15.74 13.94
C PHE A 56 -9.32 -15.27 13.02
N LEU A 57 -9.16 -14.16 12.30
CA LEU A 57 -10.16 -13.63 11.38
C LEU A 57 -10.32 -14.56 10.17
N VAL A 58 -9.21 -15.09 9.64
CA VAL A 58 -9.24 -16.10 8.58
C VAL A 58 -10.03 -17.32 9.03
N VAL A 59 -9.72 -17.88 10.18
CA VAL A 59 -10.41 -19.06 10.74
C VAL A 59 -11.90 -18.77 10.94
N SER A 60 -12.25 -17.66 11.60
CA SER A 60 -13.65 -17.29 11.82
C SER A 60 -14.45 -17.08 10.53
N MET A 61 -13.83 -16.53 9.48
CA MET A 61 -14.48 -16.37 8.18
C MET A 61 -14.69 -17.70 7.47
N LEU A 62 -13.72 -18.62 7.55
CA LEU A 62 -13.85 -19.96 6.98
C LEU A 62 -14.92 -20.79 7.71
N GLU A 63 -14.95 -20.75 9.05
CA GLU A 63 -15.98 -21.41 9.86
C GLU A 63 -17.38 -20.86 9.58
N ALA A 64 -17.49 -19.56 9.29
CA ALA A 64 -18.74 -18.91 8.92
C ALA A 64 -19.13 -19.10 7.43
N GLY A 65 -18.33 -19.81 6.63
CA GLY A 65 -18.57 -20.00 5.20
C GLY A 65 -18.36 -18.75 4.34
N LYS A 66 -17.70 -17.70 4.87
CA LYS A 66 -17.45 -16.40 4.21
C LYS A 66 -16.20 -16.41 3.34
N THR A 67 -16.06 -17.44 2.50
CA THR A 67 -14.86 -17.65 1.68
C THR A 67 -14.70 -16.57 0.61
N GLU A 68 -15.80 -16.04 0.07
CA GLU A 68 -15.78 -14.98 -0.95
C GLU A 68 -15.29 -13.65 -0.37
N GLU A 69 -15.78 -13.26 0.81
CA GLU A 69 -15.34 -12.06 1.50
C GLU A 69 -13.87 -12.17 1.90
N LEU A 70 -13.43 -13.36 2.34
CA LEU A 70 -12.04 -13.63 2.66
C LEU A 70 -11.14 -13.49 1.44
N LEU A 71 -11.58 -13.99 0.27
CA LEU A 71 -10.86 -13.83 -0.99
C LEU A 71 -10.76 -12.35 -1.39
N LYS A 72 -11.84 -11.58 -1.24
CA LYS A 72 -11.83 -10.14 -1.51
C LYS A 72 -10.82 -9.43 -0.60
N LEU A 73 -10.85 -9.74 0.70
CA LEU A 73 -9.92 -9.20 1.69
C LEU A 73 -8.46 -9.48 1.33
N ALA A 74 -8.18 -10.72 0.92
CA ALA A 74 -6.84 -11.14 0.51
C ALA A 74 -6.34 -10.38 -0.73
N LYS A 75 -7.20 -10.16 -1.72
CA LYS A 75 -6.87 -9.38 -2.92
C LYS A 75 -6.55 -7.92 -2.57
N GLU A 76 -7.38 -7.29 -1.75
CA GLU A 76 -7.17 -5.91 -1.31
C GLU A 76 -5.85 -5.76 -0.53
N ALA A 77 -5.53 -6.72 0.35
CA ALA A 77 -4.28 -6.72 1.09
C ALA A 77 -3.05 -6.85 0.17
N GLU A 78 -3.13 -7.71 -0.84
CA GLU A 78 -2.04 -7.90 -1.81
C GLU A 78 -1.82 -6.66 -2.69
N GLU A 79 -2.89 -6.00 -3.13
CA GLU A 79 -2.80 -4.75 -3.90
C GLU A 79 -2.12 -3.62 -3.09
N LYS A 80 -2.50 -3.44 -1.82
CA LYS A 80 -1.84 -2.46 -0.94
C LYS A 80 -0.36 -2.78 -0.72
N ARG A 81 -0.02 -4.05 -0.49
CA ARG A 81 1.37 -4.51 -0.36
C ARG A 81 2.18 -4.17 -1.62
N ARG A 82 1.63 -4.42 -2.81
CA ARG A 82 2.26 -4.07 -4.07
C ARG A 82 2.50 -2.56 -4.19
N LEU A 83 1.52 -1.73 -3.84
CA LEU A 83 1.67 -0.27 -3.86
C LEU A 83 2.74 0.22 -2.90
N TYR A 84 2.83 -0.36 -1.70
CA TYR A 84 3.89 -0.01 -0.75
C TYR A 84 5.29 -0.34 -1.30
N GLU A 85 5.45 -1.50 -1.96
CA GLU A 85 6.72 -1.85 -2.60
C GLU A 85 7.06 -0.94 -3.80
N MET A 86 6.05 -0.47 -4.55
CA MET A 86 6.26 0.57 -5.56
C MET A 86 6.70 1.87 -4.90
N TRP A 87 5.97 2.34 -3.87
CA TRP A 87 6.30 3.54 -3.11
C TRP A 87 7.74 3.52 -2.58
N LYS A 88 8.20 2.41 -2.01
CA LYS A 88 9.59 2.28 -1.54
C LYS A 88 10.62 2.54 -2.64
N LYS A 89 10.35 2.12 -3.88
CA LYS A 89 11.25 2.36 -5.01
C LYS A 89 11.22 3.81 -5.48
N GLU A 90 10.07 4.46 -5.41
CA GLU A 90 9.92 5.88 -5.72
C GLU A 90 10.60 6.76 -4.66
N VAL A 91 10.62 6.33 -3.40
CA VAL A 91 11.10 7.15 -2.29
C VAL A 91 12.55 6.94 -1.95
N TYR A 92 13.06 5.72 -2.13
CA TYR A 92 14.42 5.38 -1.73
C TYR A 92 15.28 5.06 -2.95
N GLU A 93 16.43 5.71 -3.03
CA GLU A 93 17.54 5.25 -3.86
C GLU A 93 18.21 4.05 -3.20
N THR A 94 18.52 3.04 -4.01
CA THR A 94 19.43 1.97 -3.60
C THR A 94 20.84 2.44 -3.90
N THR A 95 21.62 2.73 -2.87
CA THR A 95 23.04 3.03 -3.01
C THR A 95 23.81 1.71 -2.84
N GLU A 96 24.51 1.28 -3.90
CA GLU A 96 25.39 0.09 -3.90
C GLU A 96 26.59 0.26 -2.96
#